data_AF-A0AAV2ILG8-F1
#
_entry.id   AF-A0AAV2ILG8-F1
#
_cell.length_a   1.000
_cell.length_b   1.000
_cell.length_c   1.000
_cell.angle_alpha   90.00
_cell.angle_beta   90.00
_cell.angle_gamma   90.00
#
_symmetry.space_group_name_H-M   'P 1'
#
loop_
_entity.id
_entity.type
_entity.pdbx_description
1 polymer ?
#
loop_
_entity_poly.entity_id
_entity_poly.type
_entity_poly.pdbx_seq_one_letter_code
_entity_poly.pdbx_strand_id
1 'polypeptide(L)' 'MFYGEECQYKSSCHPQNTKSVNPVDGLCTCYLNWTSTDCYADFNECSVGACDATNSHCENTFGSYQCRC' A
#
# COMPACT_ATOMS: atom_id res chain seq x y z
N MET A 1 11.56 11.51 1.02
CA MET A 1 11.79 10.19 1.62
C MET A 1 13.19 9.77 1.21
N PHE A 2 14.08 9.58 2.18
CA PHE A 2 15.51 9.36 1.95
C PHE A 2 16.03 8.25 2.88
N TYR A 3 17.12 7.60 2.48
CA TYR A 3 17.75 6.51 3.21
C TYR A 3 19.28 6.50 3.00
N GLY A 4 19.97 5.65 3.75
CA GLY A 4 21.43 5.55 3.79
C GLY A 4 22.07 6.55 4.74
N GLU A 5 23.40 6.45 4.89
CA GLU A 5 24.18 7.38 5.69
C GLU A 5 23.98 8.81 5.18
N GLU A 6 23.73 9.74 6.10
CA GLU A 6 23.44 11.15 5.81
C GLU A 6 22.24 11.39 4.87
N CYS A 7 21.28 10.44 4.78
CA CYS A 7 20.08 10.55 3.93
C CYS A 7 20.41 10.83 2.44
N GLN A 8 21.55 10.34 1.95
CA GLN A 8 22.05 10.66 0.62
C GLN A 8 21.21 10.05 -0.53
N TYR A 9 20.48 8.96 -0.28
CA TYR A 9 19.71 8.26 -1.31
C TYR A 9 18.24 8.62 -1.22
N LYS A 10 17.65 9.03 -2.35
CA LYS A 10 16.20 9.24 -2.45
C LYS A 10 15.51 7.90 -2.65
N SER A 11 14.48 7.62 -1.85
CA SER A 11 13.68 6.41 -2.05
C SER A 11 12.79 6.52 -3.28
N SER A 12 12.54 5.40 -3.96
CA SER A 12 11.56 5.31 -5.06
C SER A 12 10.11 5.21 -4.57
N CYS A 13 9.89 5.09 -3.25
CA CYS A 13 8.58 4.96 -2.64
C CYS A 13 7.59 6.06 -3.08
N HIS A 14 6.35 5.67 -3.33
CA HIS A 14 5.26 6.58 -3.65
C HIS A 14 4.80 7.32 -2.39
N PRO A 15 5.02 8.64 -2.27
CA PRO A 15 4.91 9.33 -0.98
C PRO A 15 3.50 9.33 -0.38
N GLN A 16 2.49 9.30 -1.24
CA GLN A 16 1.08 9.32 -0.83
C GLN A 16 0.61 7.96 -0.27
N ASN A 17 1.32 6.88 -0.63
CA ASN A 17 0.91 5.50 -0.36
C ASN A 17 1.87 4.79 0.62
N THR A 18 2.92 5.49 1.03
CA THR A 18 3.97 4.98 1.91
C THR A 18 3.77 5.53 3.31
N LYS A 19 3.65 4.62 4.28
CA LYS A 19 3.55 4.92 5.71
C LYS A 19 4.91 5.32 6.30
N SER A 20 5.97 4.60 5.94
CA SER A 20 7.33 4.89 6.40
C SER A 20 8.37 4.31 5.44
N VAL A 21 9.57 4.86 5.44
CA VAL A 21 10.72 4.33 4.71
C VAL A 21 11.77 3.89 5.71
N ASN A 22 12.33 2.70 5.52
CA ASN A 22 13.43 2.23 6.34
C ASN A 22 14.68 3.09 6.04
N PRO A 23 15.23 3.78 7.05
CA PRO A 23 16.37 4.69 6.86
C PRO A 23 17.67 3.97 6.48
N VAL A 24 17.77 2.65 6.68
CA VAL A 24 18.98 1.87 6.39
C VAL A 24 19.02 1.42 4.93
N ASP A 25 18.01 0.69 4.48
CA ASP A 25 17.98 0.03 3.17
C ASP A 25 17.01 0.67 2.16
N GLY A 26 16.23 1.67 2.59
CA GLY A 26 15.27 2.36 1.73
C GLY A 26 13.97 1.61 1.48
N LEU A 27 13.72 0.51 2.21
CA LEU A 27 12.50 -0.29 2.06
C LEU A 27 11.25 0.54 2.40
N CYS A 28 10.25 0.50 1.51
CA CYS A 28 8.99 1.20 1.68
C CYS A 28 8.02 0.34 2.50
N THR A 29 7.51 0.89 3.59
CA THR A 29 6.35 0.35 4.31
C THR A 29 5.09 1.02 3.79
N CYS A 30 4.25 0.27 3.09
CA CYS A 30 3.02 0.79 2.48
C CYS A 30 1.86 0.89 3.47
N TYR A 31 0.84 1.68 3.16
CA TYR A 31 -0.45 1.56 3.84
C TYR A 31 -1.14 0.23 3.46
N LEU A 32 -2.10 -0.22 4.26
CA LEU A 32 -2.74 -1.56 4.12
C LEU A 32 -3.39 -1.80 2.75
N ASN A 33 -3.82 -0.72 2.10
CA ASN A 33 -4.43 -0.65 0.77
C ASN A 33 -3.41 -0.56 -0.38
N TRP A 34 -2.10 -0.68 -0.11
CA TRP A 34 -1.07 -0.63 -1.13
C TRP A 34 -0.08 -1.79 -0.97
N THR A 35 0.38 -2.29 -2.10
CA THR A 35 1.39 -3.34 -2.24
C THR A 35 2.52 -2.86 -3.14
N SER A 36 3.43 -3.76 -3.55
CA SER A 36 4.71 -3.52 -4.25
C SER A 36 5.82 -2.91 -3.38
N THR A 37 7.06 -3.03 -3.85
CA THR A 37 8.26 -2.53 -3.16
C THR A 37 8.30 -1.00 -3.04
N ASP A 38 7.57 -0.28 -3.87
CA ASP A 38 7.49 1.19 -3.91
C ASP A 38 6.10 1.73 -3.57
N CYS A 39 5.17 0.89 -3.12
CA CYS A 39 3.80 1.27 -2.75
C CYS A 39 2.99 1.89 -3.91
N TYR A 40 3.30 1.52 -5.15
CA TYR A 40 2.58 2.00 -6.34
C TYR A 40 1.35 1.16 -6.65
N ALA A 41 1.42 -0.15 -6.42
CA ALA A 41 0.32 -1.05 -6.72
C ALA A 41 -0.74 -1.00 -5.61
N ASP A 42 -2.00 -0.92 -6.01
CA ASP A 42 -3.15 -1.05 -5.13
C ASP A 42 -3.25 -2.49 -4.59
N PHE A 43 -3.51 -2.64 -3.30
CA PHE A 43 -3.70 -3.95 -2.69
C PHE A 43 -5.14 -4.38 -2.87
N ASN A 44 -5.36 -5.54 -3.51
CA ASN A 44 -6.72 -6.02 -3.76
C ASN A 44 -7.34 -6.63 -2.50
N GLU A 45 -8.06 -5.84 -1.69
CA GLU A 45 -8.69 -6.33 -0.46
C GLU A 45 -9.78 -7.38 -0.74
N CYS A 46 -10.39 -7.37 -1.92
CA CYS A 46 -11.37 -8.38 -2.32
C CYS A 46 -10.76 -9.78 -2.46
N SER A 47 -9.47 -9.88 -2.77
CA SER A 47 -8.77 -11.17 -2.90
C SER A 47 -8.58 -11.89 -1.56
N VAL A 48 -8.63 -11.16 -0.44
CA VAL A 48 -8.48 -11.70 0.92
C VAL A 48 -9.81 -11.81 1.67
N GLY A 49 -10.94 -11.57 1.00
CA GLY A 49 -12.27 -11.73 1.60
C GLY A 49 -12.67 -10.59 2.53
N ALA A 50 -12.41 -9.34 2.14
CA ALA A 50 -12.66 -8.17 2.98
C ALA A 50 -14.14 -7.82 3.23
N CYS A 51 -15.10 -8.48 2.56
CA CYS A 51 -16.52 -8.29 2.80
C CYS A 51 -17.11 -9.43 3.65
N ASP A 52 -17.56 -9.11 4.86
CA ASP A 52 -18.14 -10.07 5.81
C ASP A 52 -19.60 -10.45 5.53
N ALA A 53 -20.31 -9.68 4.70
CA ALA A 53 -21.75 -9.84 4.51
C ALA A 53 -22.09 -10.93 3.48
N THR A 54 -22.94 -11.88 3.87
CA THR A 54 -23.50 -12.91 2.97
C THR A 54 -24.35 -12.24 1.89
N ASN A 55 -23.97 -12.42 0.62
CA ASN A 55 -24.49 -11.74 -0.59
C ASN A 55 -23.92 -10.35 -0.91
N SER A 56 -22.82 -9.93 -0.28
CA SER A 56 -22.13 -8.72 -0.75
C SER A 56 -21.14 -9.03 -1.88
N HIS A 57 -21.11 -8.17 -2.89
CA HIS A 57 -20.10 -8.14 -3.94
C HIS A 57 -19.00 -7.16 -3.55
N CYS A 58 -17.76 -7.66 -3.51
CA CYS A 58 -16.60 -6.82 -3.29
C CYS A 58 -16.14 -6.20 -4.61
N GLU A 59 -16.02 -4.88 -4.63
CA GLU A 59 -15.44 -4.10 -5.72
C GLU A 59 -14.12 -3.47 -5.25
N ASN A 60 -13.01 -3.89 -5.85
CA ASN A 60 -11.71 -3.29 -5.58
C ASN A 60 -11.62 -1.90 -6.22
N THR A 61 -11.17 -0.90 -5.46
CA THR A 61 -11.02 0.49 -5.94
C THR A 61 -9.60 0.97 -5.71
N PHE A 62 -9.13 1.98 -6.45
CA PHE A 62 -7.76 2.44 -6.26
C PHE A 62 -7.60 3.13 -4.89
N GLY A 63 -6.85 2.50 -4.00
CA GLY A 63 -6.61 2.89 -2.62
C GLY A 63 -7.69 2.44 -1.62
N SER A 64 -8.63 1.56 -1.98
CA SER A 64 -9.67 1.05 -1.05
C SER A 64 -10.47 -0.09 -1.69
N TYR A 65 -11.48 -0.61 -1.01
CA TYR A 65 -12.53 -1.45 -1.61
C TYR A 65 -13.92 -0.95 -1.22
N GLN A 66 -14.94 -1.42 -1.94
CA GLN A 66 -16.35 -1.23 -1.63
C GLN A 66 -17.07 -2.57 -1.58
N CYS A 67 -17.89 -2.78 -0.56
CA CYS A 67 -18.83 -3.90 -0.53
C CYS A 67 -20.21 -3.39 -0.96
N ARG A 68 -20.76 -3.96 -2.03
CA ARG A 68 -22.12 -3.69 -2.51
C ARG A 68 -23.05 -4.84 -2.17
N CYS A 69 -24.31 -4.54 -1.88
CA CYS A 69 -25.36 -5.53 -1.59
C CYS A 69 -26.27 -5.73 -2.79
#